data_AF-A0A172TMI2-F1
#
_entry.id   AF-A0A172TMI2-F1
#
_cell.length_a   1.000
_cell.length_b   1.000
_cell.length_c   1.000
_cell.angle_alpha   90.00
_cell.angle_beta   90.00
_cell.angle_gamma   90.00
#
_symmetry.space_group_name_H-M   'P 1'
#
loop_
_entity.id
_entity.type
_entity.pdbx_description
1 polymer ?
#
loop_
_entity_poly.entity_id
_entity_poly.type
_entity_poly.pdbx_seq_one_letter_code
_entity_poly.pdbx_strand_id
1 'polypeptide(L)' 'MLNWIRNVNLLWLFVLLFAFHGILYYTLENNDWFTLALLATVVDTAVVAVVQWVVSDRAKQR' A
#
# COMPACT_ATOMS: atom_id res chain seq x y z
N MET A 1 -4.28 4.47 15.64
CA MET A 1 -3.68 3.88 14.42
C MET A 1 -4.72 3.19 13.54
N LEU A 2 -5.54 2.25 14.03
CA LEU A 2 -6.53 1.53 13.21
C LEU A 2 -7.61 2.43 12.55
N ASN A 3 -8.06 3.49 13.23
CA ASN A 3 -9.01 4.46 12.62
C ASN A 3 -8.40 5.23 11.44
N TRP A 4 -7.09 5.49 11.46
CA TRP A 4 -6.41 6.14 10.35
C TRP A 4 -6.36 5.22 9.13
N ILE A 5 -6.02 3.93 9.35
CA ILE A 5 -6.03 2.91 8.30
C ILE A 5 -7.41 2.81 7.66
N ARG A 6 -8.50 2.88 8.43
CA ARG A 6 -9.88 2.81 7.90
C ARG A 6 -10.27 3.97 6.98
N ASN A 7 -9.65 5.14 7.14
CA ASN A 7 -10.01 6.36 6.41
C ASN A 7 -9.00 6.71 5.30
N VAL A 8 -7.92 5.94 5.15
CA VAL A 8 -6.92 6.16 4.12
C VAL A 8 -7.48 5.80 2.74
N ASN A 9 -7.31 6.69 1.77
CA ASN A 9 -7.63 6.43 0.38
C ASN A 9 -6.57 5.51 -0.24
N LEU A 10 -6.96 4.29 -0.59
CA LEU A 10 -6.06 3.27 -1.15
C LEU A 10 -5.39 3.72 -2.45
N LEU A 11 -6.04 4.52 -3.28
CA LEU A 11 -5.47 5.01 -4.54
C LEU A 11 -4.32 5.98 -4.27
N TRP A 12 -4.51 6.93 -3.35
CA TRP A 12 -3.46 7.85 -2.95
C TRP A 12 -2.31 7.15 -2.24
N LEU A 13 -2.63 6.16 -1.40
CA LEU A 13 -1.62 5.32 -0.75
C LEU A 13 -0.79 4.57 -1.79
N PHE A 14 -1.44 3.98 -2.80
CA PHE A 14 -0.78 3.29 -3.90
C PHE A 14 0.17 4.22 -4.65
N VAL A 15 -0.28 5.42 -5.04
CA VAL A 15 0.57 6.39 -5.77
C VAL A 15 1.78 6.80 -4.93
N LEU A 16 1.58 7.07 -3.63
CA LEU A 16 2.67 7.41 -2.72
C LEU A 16 3.68 6.27 -2.58
N LEU A 17 3.21 5.06 -2.29
CA LEU A 17 4.06 3.88 -2.14
C LEU A 17 4.82 3.56 -3.44
N PHE A 18 4.17 3.72 -4.59
CA PHE A 18 4.79 3.51 -5.89
C PHE A 18 5.92 4.51 -6.16
N ALA A 19 5.69 5.79 -5.84
CA ALA A 19 6.73 6.80 -5.96
C ALA A 19 7.92 6.49 -5.04
N PHE A 20 7.68 6.12 -3.78
CA PHE A 20 8.73 5.79 -2.83
C PHE A 20 9.53 4.55 -3.25
N HIS A 21 8.86 3.44 -3.60
CA HIS A 21 9.54 2.23 -4.07
C HIS A 21 10.24 2.46 -5.41
N GLY A 22 9.63 3.23 -6.32
CA GLY A 22 10.23 3.59 -7.59
C GLY A 22 11.54 4.35 -7.41
N ILE A 23 11.56 5.37 -6.55
CA ILE A 23 12.77 6.11 -6.22
C ILE A 23 13.80 5.19 -5.56
N LEU A 24 13.40 4.39 -4.57
CA LEU A 24 14.29 3.48 -3.86
C LEU A 24 14.97 2.49 -4.84
N TYR A 25 14.19 1.72 -5.59
CA TYR A 25 14.76 0.70 -6.47
C TYR A 25 15.55 1.28 -7.64
N TYR A 26 15.16 2.47 -8.12
CA TYR A 26 15.95 3.22 -9.09
C TYR A 26 17.31 3.63 -8.51
N THR A 27 17.33 4.20 -7.29
CA THR A 27 18.60 4.59 -6.64
C THR A 27 19.51 3.41 -6.29
N LEU A 28 18.94 2.21 -6.16
CA LEU A 28 19.68 0.97 -5.95
C LEU A 28 20.15 0.32 -7.26
N GLU A 29 19.99 0.99 -8.40
CA GLU A 29 20.42 0.51 -9.73
C GLU A 29 19.86 -0.88 -10.11
N ASN A 30 18.65 -1.21 -9.64
CA ASN A 30 18.00 -2.45 -10.04
C ASN A 30 17.51 -2.36 -11.49
N ASN A 31 17.89 -3.30 -12.36
CA ASN A 31 17.43 -3.31 -13.76
C ASN A 31 15.89 -3.43 -13.87
N ASP A 32 15.27 -4.18 -12.96
CA ASP A 32 13.81 -4.40 -12.91
C ASP A 32 13.11 -3.44 -11.92
N TRP A 33 13.70 -2.28 -11.62
CA TRP A 33 13.22 -1.35 -10.60
C TRP A 33 11.72 -1.02 -10.73
N PHE A 34 11.22 -0.87 -11.96
CA PHE A 34 9.82 -0.53 -12.23
C PHE A 34 8.89 -1.68 -11.84
N THR A 35 9.22 -2.90 -12.29
CA THR A 35 8.44 -4.12 -11.98
C THR A 35 8.45 -4.40 -10.48
N LEU A 36 9.61 -4.25 -9.83
CA LEU A 36 9.74 -4.41 -8.38
C LEU A 36 8.93 -3.37 -7.62
N ALA A 37 8.99 -2.10 -8.03
CA ALA A 37 8.20 -1.03 -7.42
C ALA A 37 6.70 -1.27 -7.56
N LEU A 38 6.26 -1.71 -8.74
CA LEU A 38 4.85 -2.00 -8.99
C LEU A 38 4.37 -3.17 -8.13
N LEU A 39 5.14 -4.26 -8.10
CA LEU A 39 4.80 -5.45 -7.30
C LEU A 39 4.74 -5.12 -5.81
N ALA A 40 5.76 -4.45 -5.27
CA ALA A 40 5.82 -4.04 -3.87
C ALA A 40 4.61 -3.18 -3.49
N THR A 41 4.30 -2.17 -4.33
CA THR A 41 3.16 -1.28 -4.09
C THR A 41 1.82 -2.01 -4.13
N VAL A 42 1.63 -2.93 -5.09
CA VAL A 42 0.42 -3.75 -5.17
C VAL A 42 0.26 -4.59 -3.91
N VAL A 43 1.34 -5.24 -3.46
CA VAL A 43 1.33 -6.08 -2.24
C VAL A 43 0.99 -5.23 -1.02
N ASP A 44 1.65 -4.10 -0.81
CA ASP A 44 1.40 -3.21 0.34
C ASP A 44 -0.05 -2.70 0.35
N THR A 45 -0.55 -2.28 -0.80
CA THR A 45 -1.92 -1.75 -0.93
C THR A 45 -2.94 -2.86 -0.71
N ALA A 46 -2.68 -4.09 -1.17
CA ALA A 46 -3.53 -5.24 -0.92
C ALA A 46 -3.58 -5.61 0.57
N VAL A 47 -2.45 -5.58 1.26
CA VAL A 47 -2.40 -5.80 2.72
C VAL A 47 -3.24 -4.75 3.45
N VAL A 48 -3.11 -3.47 3.08
CA VAL A 48 -3.92 -2.41 3.70
C VAL A 48 -5.40 -2.57 3.40
N ALA A 49 -5.78 -2.95 2.18
CA ALA A 49 -7.17 -3.23 1.82
C ALA A 49 -7.77 -4.39 2.65
N VAL A 50 -7.03 -5.48 2.83
CA VAL A 50 -7.46 -6.61 3.68
C VAL A 50 -7.62 -6.17 5.13
N VAL A 51 -6.67 -5.39 5.66
CA VAL A 51 -6.78 -4.84 7.02
C VAL A 51 -7.99 -3.93 7.15
N GLN A 52 -8.23 -3.04 6.19
CA GLN A 52 -9.42 -2.18 6.17
C GLN A 52 -10.71 -3.00 6.19
N TRP A 53 -10.78 -4.08 5.41
CA TRP A 53 -11.94 -4.97 5.35
C TRP A 53 -12.20 -5.66 6.69
N VAL A 54 -11.19 -6.30 7.26
CA VAL A 54 -11.29 -7.00 8.57
C VAL A 54 -11.66 -6.03 9.70
N VAL A 55 -11.06 -4.84 9.72
CA VAL A 55 -11.34 -3.83 10.76
C VAL A 55 -12.74 -3.25 10.61
N SER A 56 -13.21 -3.03 9.37
CA SER A 56 -14.55 -2.51 9.09
C SER A 56 -15.63 -3.49 9.51
N ASP A 57 -15.43 -4.80 9.29
CA ASP A 57 -16.37 -5.84 9.72
C ASP A 57 -16.51 -5.89 11.26
N ARG A 58 -15.37 -5.87 11.98
CA ARG A 58 -15.37 -5.82 13.45
C ARG A 58 -16.01 -4.56 14.04
N ALA A 59 -15.91 -3.42 13.35
CA ALA A 59 -16.54 -2.18 13.77
C ALA A 59 -18.07 -2.19 13.57
N LYS A 60 -18.59 -3.03 12.67
CA LYS A 60 -20.02 -3.15 12.37
C LYS A 60 -20.76 -4.13 13.30
N GLN A 61 -20.02 -5.04 13.94
CA GLN A 61 -20.56 -6.06 14.87
C GLN A 61 -20.59 -5.60 16.35
N ARG A 62 -20.07 -4.41 16.67
CA ARG A 62 -20.18 -3.76 17.98
C ARG A 62 -21.24 -2.68 17.95
#